data_AF-A0A950ZJM1-F1
#
_entry.id   AF-A0A950ZJM1-F1
#
_cell.length_a   1.000
_cell.length_b   1.000
_cell.length_c   1.000
_cell.angle_alpha   90.00
_cell.angle_beta   90.00
_cell.angle_gamma   90.00
#
_symmetry.space_group_name_H-M   'P 1'
#
loop_
_entity.id
_entity.type
_entity.pdbx_description
1 polymer ?
#
loop_
_entity_poly.entity_id
_entity_poly.type
_entity_poly.pdbx_seq_one_letter_code
_entity_poly.pdbx_strand_id
1 'polypeptide(L)' 'AELGIEILRFEHAMWCRRCGAMVSPRTCPHPAEEHATLSGTRVRRLLAEGAPLPVEFTRPEVAAVLADAAHEELAEAAS' A
#
# COMPACT_ATOMS: atom_id res chain seq x y z
N ALA A 1 20.82 7.71 -25.38
CA ALA A 1 19.37 7.68 -25.08
C ALA A 1 18.64 7.34 -26.38
N GLU A 2 18.52 6.06 -26.69
CA GLU A 2 18.01 5.58 -28.00
C GLU A 2 16.48 5.45 -28.02
N LEU A 3 15.87 5.32 -26.84
CA LEU A 3 14.42 5.15 -26.64
C LEU A 3 13.69 6.46 -26.27
N GLY A 4 14.39 7.59 -26.10
CA GLY A 4 13.77 8.87 -25.72
C GLY A 4 13.09 8.90 -24.34
N ILE A 5 13.28 7.86 -23.51
CA ILE A 5 12.72 7.74 -22.16
C ILE A 5 13.78 7.94 -21.09
N GLU A 6 13.41 8.56 -19.97
CA GLU A 6 14.24 8.67 -18.77
C GLU A 6 13.85 7.61 -17.75
N ILE A 7 14.84 6.90 -17.21
CA ILE A 7 14.63 5.88 -16.18
C ILE A 7 14.71 6.51 -14.79
N LEU A 8 13.60 6.48 -14.08
CA LEU A 8 13.55 6.89 -12.67
C LEU A 8 13.70 5.66 -11.76
N ARG A 9 14.78 5.62 -10.98
CA ARG A 9 15.08 4.51 -10.06
C ARG A 9 14.55 4.83 -8.66
N PHE A 10 13.47 4.16 -8.29
CA PHE A 10 12.86 4.27 -6.97
C PHE A 10 13.31 3.15 -6.04
N GLU A 11 13.26 3.46 -4.75
CA GLU A 11 13.44 2.50 -3.66
C GLU A 11 12.09 2.17 -3.03
N HIS A 12 12.06 1.21 -2.12
CA HIS A 12 10.84 0.83 -1.42
C HIS A 12 10.29 2.00 -0.61
N ALA A 13 9.02 2.33 -0.83
CA ALA A 13 8.32 3.37 -0.08
C ALA A 13 7.67 2.78 1.18
N MET A 14 7.68 3.55 2.26
CA MET A 14 7.19 3.14 3.57
C MET A 14 6.59 4.32 4.32
N TRP A 15 5.68 4.07 5.25
CA TRP A 15 5.13 5.12 6.09
C TRP A 15 6.06 5.36 7.29
N CYS A 16 6.46 6.61 7.56
CA CYS A 16 7.18 6.95 8.78
C CYS A 16 6.25 7.66 9.77
N ARG A 17 6.11 7.09 10.96
CA ARG A 17 5.26 7.63 12.03
C ARG A 17 5.74 8.98 12.55
N ARG A 18 7.06 9.21 12.57
CA ARG A 18 7.62 10.53 12.96
C ARG A 18 7.48 11.60 11.89
N CYS A 19 7.62 11.23 10.62
CA CYS A 19 7.41 12.17 9.52
C CYS A 19 5.94 12.45 9.26
N GLY A 20 5.06 11.51 9.61
CA GLY A 20 3.64 11.57 9.24
C GLY A 20 3.44 11.52 7.72
N ALA A 21 4.31 10.81 7.01
CA ALA A 21 4.34 10.79 5.55
C ALA A 21 4.92 9.49 4.98
N MET A 22 4.65 9.27 3.69
CA MET A 22 5.34 8.27 2.88
C MET A 22 6.77 8.72 2.60
N VAL A 23 7.73 7.85 2.89
CA VAL A 23 9.17 8.11 2.78
C VAL A 23 9.88 6.93 2.12
N SER A 24 11.16 7.12 1.84
CA SER A 24 12.09 6.10 1.36
C SER A 24 13.33 6.09 2.26
N PRO A 25 14.20 5.06 2.17
CA PRO A 25 15.47 5.04 2.89
C PRO A 25 16.36 6.26 2.63
N ARG A 26 16.25 6.88 1.44
CA ARG A 26 16.98 8.11 1.08
C ARG A 26 16.38 9.39 1.67
N THR A 27 15.10 9.41 1.99
CA THR A 27 14.37 10.63 2.37
C THR A 27 13.99 10.69 3.85
N CYS A 28 14.23 9.63 4.61
CA CYS A 28 13.95 9.59 6.04
C CYS A 28 15.13 9.00 6.83
N PRO A 29 15.69 9.76 7.81
CA PRO A 29 16.78 9.29 8.65
C PRO A 29 16.31 8.53 9.90
N HIS A 30 15.00 8.35 10.10
CA HIS A 30 14.46 7.69 11.29
C HIS A 30 14.74 6.18 11.29
N PRO A 31 14.79 5.56 12.47
CA PRO A 31 15.10 4.14 12.58
C PRO A 31 13.89 3.28 12.17
N ALA A 32 14.13 2.00 11.90
CA ALA A 32 13.14 1.11 11.28
C ALA A 32 11.87 0.91 12.12
N GLU A 33 11.95 1.10 13.44
CA GLU A 33 10.82 1.00 14.36
C GLU A 33 9.77 2.10 14.12
N GLU A 34 10.19 3.25 13.58
CA GLU A 34 9.30 4.34 13.18
C GLU A 34 8.69 4.11 11.79
N HIS A 35 9.20 3.13 11.05
CA HIS A 35 8.73 2.79 9.72
C HIS A 35 7.69 1.67 9.76
N ALA A 36 6.69 1.80 8.91
CA ALA A 36 5.68 0.78 8.68
C ALA A 36 5.65 0.44 7.19
N THR A 37 5.45 -0.85 6.90
CA THR A 37 5.20 -1.36 5.55
C THR A 37 3.94 -2.22 5.59
N LEU A 38 3.22 -2.24 4.46
CA LEU A 38 2.04 -3.06 4.29
C LEU A 38 2.23 -3.92 3.04
N SER A 39 2.42 -5.23 3.24
CA SER A 39 2.63 -6.16 2.14
C SER A 39 1.32 -6.42 1.38
N GLY A 40 1.41 -6.63 0.07
CA GLY A 40 0.24 -6.94 -0.76
C GLY A 40 -0.52 -8.20 -0.30
N THR A 41 0.18 -9.21 0.23
CA THR A 41 -0.45 -10.40 0.83
C THR A 41 -1.30 -10.02 2.05
N ARG A 42 -0.83 -9.10 2.89
CA ARG A 42 -1.59 -8.61 4.04
C ARG A 42 -2.78 -7.76 3.59
N VAL A 43 -2.63 -6.93 2.56
CA VAL A 43 -3.76 -6.17 1.97
C VAL A 43 -4.88 -7.10 1.54
N ARG A 44 -4.57 -8.09 0.68
CA ARG A 44 -5.58 -9.05 0.18
C ARG A 44 -6.25 -9.84 1.31
N ARG A 45 -5.47 -10.24 2.32
CA ARG A 45 -6.01 -10.90 3.50
C ARG A 45 -7.01 -10.01 4.25
N LEU A 46 -6.67 -8.76 4.52
CA LEU A 46 -7.56 -7.83 5.21
C LEU A 46 -8.85 -7.60 4.41
N LEU A 47 -8.75 -7.44 3.09
CA LEU A 47 -9.92 -7.31 2.22
C LEU A 47 -10.81 -8.56 2.26
N ALA A 48 -10.22 -9.76 2.18
CA ALA A 48 -10.97 -11.01 2.28
C ALA A 48 -11.62 -11.23 3.66
N GLU A 49 -11.01 -10.73 4.73
CA GLU A 49 -11.55 -10.76 6.09
C GLU A 49 -12.58 -9.63 6.35
N GLY A 50 -12.81 -8.73 5.40
CA GLY A 50 -13.65 -7.53 5.59
C GLY A 50 -13.05 -6.52 6.60
N ALA A 51 -11.76 -6.64 6.89
CA ALA A 51 -11.05 -5.79 7.83
C ALA A 51 -10.59 -4.48 7.18
N PRO A 52 -10.58 -3.35 7.91
CA PRO A 52 -10.20 -2.05 7.36
C PRO A 52 -8.70 -2.00 6.98
N LEU A 53 -8.41 -1.35 5.85
CA LEU A 53 -7.03 -1.00 5.47
C LEU A 53 -6.56 0.25 6.24
N PRO A 54 -5.29 0.31 6.68
CA PRO A 54 -4.78 1.49 7.39
C PRO A 54 -4.74 2.72 6.49
N VAL A 55 -5.21 3.86 7.00
CA VAL A 55 -5.35 5.14 6.27
C VAL A 55 -4.02 5.75 5.83
N GLU A 56 -2.95 5.35 6.50
CA GLU A 56 -1.57 5.71 6.17
C GLU A 56 -1.15 5.15 4.81
N PHE A 57 -1.67 3.96 4.45
CA PHE A 57 -1.33 3.27 3.19
C PHE A 57 -2.41 3.39 2.14
N THR A 58 -3.68 3.47 2.55
CA THR A 58 -4.81 3.44 1.61
C THR A 58 -5.79 4.53 1.97
N ARG A 59 -6.11 5.39 1.00
CA ARG A 59 -7.16 6.40 1.18
C ARG A 59 -8.51 5.70 1.40
N PRO A 60 -9.38 6.20 2.31
CA PRO A 60 -10.66 5.54 2.61
C PRO A 60 -11.54 5.30 1.38
N GLU A 61 -11.59 6.26 0.45
CA GLU A 61 -12.35 6.16 -0.79
C GLU A 61 -11.83 5.05 -1.72
N VAL A 62 -10.51 4.80 -1.72
CA VAL A 62 -9.91 3.70 -2.47
C VAL A 62 -10.12 2.37 -1.76
N ALA A 63 -10.03 2.36 -0.43
CA ALA A 63 -10.25 1.16 0.37
C ALA A 63 -11.68 0.61 0.18
N ALA A 64 -12.68 1.49 0.09
CA ALA A 64 -14.06 1.11 -0.20
C ALA A 64 -14.19 0.40 -1.55
N VAL A 65 -13.66 1.00 -2.63
CA VAL A 65 -13.70 0.39 -3.98
C VAL A 65 -13.00 -0.97 -4.01
N LEU A 66 -11.86 -1.11 -3.31
CA LEU A 66 -11.14 -2.37 -3.23
C LEU A 66 -11.91 -3.45 -2.44
N ALA A 67 -12.63 -3.05 -1.39
CA ALA A 67 -13.46 -3.96 -0.61
C ALA A 67 -14.64 -4.46 -1.45
N ASP A 68 -15.34 -3.56 -2.15
CA ASP A 68 -16.46 -3.91 -3.02
C ASP A 68 -16.01 -4.93 -4.09
N ALA A 69 -14.91 -4.65 -4.79
CA ALA A 69 -14.35 -5.56 -5.79
C ALA A 69 -13.94 -6.92 -5.20
N ALA A 70 -13.31 -6.94 -4.02
CA ALA A 70 -12.93 -8.18 -3.36
C ALA A 70 -14.15 -9.02 -2.93
N HIS A 71 -15.24 -8.37 -2.52
CA HIS A 71 -16.49 -9.06 -2.17
C HIS A 71 -17.18 -9.65 -3.40
N GLU A 72 -17.17 -8.94 -4.54
CA GLU A 72 -17.67 -9.45 -5.82
C GLU A 72 -16.88 -10.69 -6.26
N GLU A 73 -15.55 -10.64 -6.25
CA GLU A 73 -14.68 -11.78 -6.59
C GLU A 73 -14.96 -13.01 -5.70
N LEU A 74 -15.17 -12.79 -4.39
CA LEU A 74 -15.48 -13.86 -3.44
C LEU A 74 -16.87 -14.47 -3.69
N ALA A 75 -17.86 -13.66 -4.07
CA ALA A 75 -19.20 -14.14 -4.41
C ALA A 75 -19.20 -14.95 -5.72
N GLU A 76 -18.44 -14.52 -6.72
CA GLU A 76 -18.24 -15.26 -7.97
C GLU A 76 -17.53 -16.59 -7.73
N ALA A 77 -16.48 -16.62 -6.91
CA ALA A 77 -15.73 -17.84 -6.61
C ALA A 77 -16.54 -18.87 -5.79
N ALA A 78 -17.60 -18.44 -5.10
CA ALA A 78 -18.49 -19.30 -4.31
C ALA A 78 -19.70 -19.81 -5.11
N SER A 79 -19.87 -19.33 -6.35
CA SER A 79 -20.93 -19.74 -7.28
C SER A 79 -20.46 -20.88 -8.19
#